data_AF-A0A180FFF7-F1
#
_entry.id   AF-A0A180FFF7-F1
#
_cell.length_a   1.000
_cell.length_b   1.000
_cell.length_c   1.000
_cell.angle_alpha   90.00
_cell.angle_beta   90.00
_cell.angle_gamma   90.00
#
_symmetry.space_group_name_H-M   'P 1'
#
loop_
_entity.id
_entity.type
_entity.pdbx_description
1 polymer ?
#
loop_
_entity_poly.entity_id
_entity_poly.type
_entity_poly.pdbx_seq_one_letter_code
_entity_poly.pdbx_strand_id
1 'polypeptide(L)'
;MDNSAYKEVLITGAHSLMERYNPATGLIKSWDFNKEVWQYPVIIDNMMNLEFFTWAARVTGDDAFDKAARSHANKTMEHHFRPDFSTWHVVSYDTVTGNPHIKQTQQGYADKSAWARGQAWGLYGYTMMYRETGDKAYLNQARNVAYFIMSHPNLPEDKVPYWDFNAPDIPDALRDVSAAAVISSALIELSGFDTTDFGKQCLTFAEQQIRSLSSPAYLAESGTNGYFTLKHSVGSLPGNSEVDVPLTYADYYYVEALLRLKKLNR
;
A
#
# COMPACT_ATOMS: atom_id res chain seq x y z
N MET A 1 21.63 -3.73 16.72
CA MET A 1 22.86 -3.89 15.91
C MET A 1 22.95 -2.65 15.04
N ASP A 2 23.82 -1.71 15.38
CA ASP A 2 24.15 -0.58 14.51
C ASP A 2 25.33 -1.02 13.64
N ASN A 3 25.04 -1.50 12.44
CA ASN A 3 26.08 -1.91 11.49
C ASN A 3 26.27 -0.78 10.48
N SER A 4 27.33 -0.01 10.65
CA SER A 4 27.66 1.14 9.80
C SER A 4 27.69 0.80 8.31
N ALA A 5 28.09 -0.42 7.95
CA ALA A 5 28.11 -0.87 6.56
C ALA A 5 26.70 -0.91 5.93
N TYR A 6 25.67 -1.30 6.67
CA TYR A 6 24.29 -1.27 6.16
C TYR A 6 23.77 0.16 6.02
N LYS A 7 24.16 1.05 6.93
CA LYS A 7 23.75 2.45 6.89
C LYS A 7 24.22 3.14 5.61
N GLU A 8 25.49 2.96 5.22
CA GLU A 8 26.04 3.56 4.00
C GLU A 8 25.38 3.03 2.73
N VAL A 9 25.10 1.72 2.67
CA VAL A 9 24.37 1.10 1.55
C VAL A 9 22.95 1.66 1.45
N LEU A 10 22.25 1.81 2.57
CA LEU A 10 20.90 2.37 2.61
C LEU A 10 20.89 3.85 2.19
N ILE A 11 21.84 4.66 2.64
CA ILE A 11 21.95 6.07 2.20
C ILE A 11 22.20 6.14 0.69
N THR A 12 23.09 5.29 0.16
CA THR A 12 23.33 5.20 -1.29
C THR A 12 22.05 4.84 -2.04
N GLY A 13 21.30 3.85 -1.56
CA GLY A 13 20.01 3.46 -2.15
C GLY A 13 18.97 4.59 -2.11
N ALA A 14 18.93 5.38 -1.04
CA ALA A 14 18.04 6.53 -0.95
C ALA A 14 18.38 7.60 -2.00
N HIS A 15 19.67 7.91 -2.19
CA HIS A 15 20.10 8.81 -3.26
C HIS A 15 19.75 8.29 -4.66
N SER A 16 19.94 6.98 -4.93
CA SER A 16 19.52 6.40 -6.21
C SER A 16 18.01 6.49 -6.43
N LEU A 17 17.18 6.32 -5.39
CA LEU A 17 15.75 6.53 -5.50
C LEU A 17 15.38 8.01 -5.72
N MET A 18 16.13 8.95 -5.11
CA MET A 18 15.95 10.39 -5.29
C MET A 18 16.20 10.84 -6.74
N GLU A 19 17.06 10.17 -7.50
CA GLU A 19 17.24 10.47 -8.94
C GLU A 19 15.95 10.26 -9.75
N ARG A 20 14.97 9.52 -9.23
CA ARG A 20 13.66 9.33 -9.86
C ARG A 20 12.67 10.44 -9.52
N TYR A 21 12.96 11.32 -8.57
CA TYR A 21 12.13 12.46 -8.23
C TYR A 21 12.28 13.57 -9.27
N ASN A 22 11.16 14.14 -9.72
CA ASN A 22 11.17 15.30 -10.62
C ASN A 22 10.50 16.50 -9.91
N PRO A 23 11.23 17.59 -9.64
CA PRO A 23 10.68 18.78 -8.99
C PRO A 23 9.52 19.45 -9.76
N ALA A 24 9.46 19.33 -11.09
CA ALA A 24 8.39 19.92 -11.89
C ALA A 24 7.05 19.19 -11.73
N THR A 25 7.09 17.85 -11.58
CA THR A 25 5.89 17.05 -11.26
C THR A 25 5.65 16.94 -9.76
N GLY A 26 6.68 17.15 -8.95
CA GLY A 26 6.66 16.98 -7.50
C GLY A 26 6.52 15.52 -7.07
N LEU A 27 6.86 14.57 -7.95
CA LEU A 27 6.59 13.14 -7.79
C LEU A 27 7.83 12.30 -8.07
N ILE A 28 7.75 11.01 -7.72
CA ILE A 28 8.79 10.01 -7.98
C ILE A 28 8.27 9.13 -9.11
N LYS A 29 9.05 8.93 -10.17
CA LYS A 29 8.64 8.13 -11.32
C LYS A 29 8.66 6.64 -10.99
N SER A 30 7.59 5.91 -11.26
CA SER A 30 7.51 4.47 -10.96
C SER A 30 8.43 3.62 -11.82
N TRP A 31 8.39 3.82 -13.13
CA TRP A 31 9.13 3.01 -14.10
C TRP A 31 9.41 3.77 -15.39
N ASP A 32 10.18 3.14 -16.28
CA ASP A 32 10.63 3.74 -17.54
C ASP A 32 10.15 3.01 -18.81
N PHE A 33 9.34 1.95 -18.68
CA PHE A 33 8.76 1.25 -19.83
C PHE A 33 7.47 1.93 -20.35
N ASN A 34 7.04 1.57 -21.57
CA ASN A 34 5.85 2.10 -22.26
C ASN A 34 5.79 3.64 -22.33
N LYS A 35 6.90 4.28 -22.71
CA LYS A 35 7.01 5.75 -22.81
C LYS A 35 6.04 6.37 -23.82
N GLU A 36 5.60 5.59 -24.81
CA GLU A 36 4.58 6.00 -25.78
C GLU A 36 3.19 6.18 -25.16
N VAL A 37 2.95 5.51 -24.01
CA VAL A 37 1.68 5.61 -23.26
C VAL A 37 1.82 6.57 -22.08
N TRP A 38 2.93 6.49 -21.35
CA TRP A 38 3.16 7.28 -20.14
C TRP A 38 4.37 8.17 -20.25
N GLN A 39 4.17 9.49 -20.10
CA GLN A 39 5.28 10.42 -19.99
C GLN A 39 5.99 10.29 -18.63
N TYR A 40 5.21 10.29 -17.54
CA TYR A 40 5.71 10.21 -16.16
C TYR A 40 4.73 9.40 -15.28
N PRO A 41 4.79 8.05 -15.35
CA PRO A 41 3.87 7.20 -14.60
C PRO A 41 4.22 7.17 -13.12
N VAL A 42 3.21 7.33 -12.27
CA VAL A 42 3.27 7.17 -10.82
C VAL A 42 2.20 6.17 -10.38
N ILE A 43 2.58 5.22 -9.54
CA ILE A 43 1.68 4.18 -9.02
C ILE A 43 1.42 4.40 -7.54
N ILE A 44 0.23 3.98 -7.08
CA ILE A 44 -0.12 4.10 -5.66
C ILE A 44 0.88 3.37 -4.74
N ASP A 45 1.52 2.30 -5.21
CA ASP A 45 2.57 1.53 -4.52
C ASP A 45 3.79 2.40 -4.17
N ASN A 46 4.06 3.49 -4.90
CA ASN A 46 5.16 4.40 -4.57
C ASN A 46 4.99 5.07 -3.21
N MET A 47 3.78 5.12 -2.66
CA MET A 47 3.58 5.55 -1.27
C MET A 47 4.39 4.72 -0.28
N MET A 48 4.61 3.44 -0.56
CA MET A 48 5.38 2.53 0.30
C MET A 48 6.88 2.84 0.31
N ASN A 49 7.38 3.47 -0.76
CA ASN A 49 8.80 3.83 -0.87
C ASN A 49 9.15 5.11 -0.09
N LEU A 50 8.16 5.90 0.32
CA LEU A 50 8.40 7.19 0.98
C LEU A 50 8.96 7.03 2.39
N GLU A 51 8.72 5.88 3.05
CA GLU A 51 9.33 5.57 4.35
C GLU A 51 10.86 5.56 4.27
N PHE A 52 11.41 5.16 3.12
CA PHE A 52 12.85 5.17 2.92
C PHE A 52 13.41 6.59 2.85
N PHE A 53 12.66 7.52 2.26
CA PHE A 53 13.02 8.94 2.23
C PHE A 53 12.91 9.58 3.60
N THR A 54 11.82 9.36 4.34
CA THR A 54 11.71 9.93 5.69
C THR A 54 12.79 9.36 6.60
N TRP A 55 13.12 8.07 6.49
CA TRP A 55 14.27 7.47 7.18
C TRP A 55 15.59 8.15 6.78
N ALA A 56 15.85 8.32 5.49
CA ALA A 56 17.06 8.96 4.98
C ALA A 56 17.21 10.38 5.53
N ALA A 57 16.15 11.19 5.49
CA ALA A 57 16.12 12.54 6.05
C ALA A 57 16.54 12.55 7.53
N ARG A 58 16.00 11.64 8.35
CA ARG A 58 16.33 11.55 9.78
C ARG A 58 17.80 11.19 10.03
N VAL A 59 18.36 10.28 9.24
CA VAL A 59 19.72 9.74 9.51
C VAL A 59 20.84 10.56 8.89
N THR A 60 20.56 11.32 7.83
CA THR A 60 21.54 12.20 7.15
C THR A 60 21.39 13.67 7.55
N GLY A 61 20.19 14.09 7.96
CA GLY A 61 19.84 15.50 8.12
C GLY A 61 19.55 16.24 6.81
N ASP A 62 19.51 15.52 5.67
CA ASP A 62 19.18 16.10 4.36
C ASP A 62 17.67 16.22 4.17
N ASP A 63 17.18 17.44 4.31
CA ASP A 63 15.77 17.81 4.20
C ASP A 63 15.18 17.64 2.78
N ALA A 64 16.03 17.43 1.76
CA ALA A 64 15.55 17.14 0.41
C ALA A 64 14.70 15.85 0.36
N PHE A 65 15.06 14.83 1.15
CA PHE A 65 14.31 13.58 1.23
C PHE A 65 12.91 13.78 1.82
N ASP A 66 12.78 14.51 2.94
CA ASP A 66 11.48 14.78 3.56
C ASP A 66 10.59 15.63 2.65
N LYS A 67 11.16 16.67 2.01
CA LYS A 67 10.45 17.49 1.01
C LYS A 67 9.93 16.65 -0.16
N ALA A 68 10.75 15.76 -0.71
CA ALA A 68 10.33 14.88 -1.80
C ALA A 68 9.23 13.91 -1.36
N ALA A 69 9.34 13.33 -0.16
CA ALA A 69 8.33 12.44 0.39
C ALA A 69 6.97 13.14 0.57
N ARG A 70 6.95 14.32 1.21
CA ARG A 70 5.73 15.11 1.41
C ARG A 70 5.14 15.60 0.09
N SER A 71 5.99 16.07 -0.83
CA SER A 71 5.58 16.47 -2.18
C SER A 71 4.88 15.32 -2.89
N HIS A 72 5.48 14.13 -2.89
CA HIS A 72 4.91 12.95 -3.52
C HIS A 72 3.56 12.58 -2.86
N ALA A 73 3.52 12.46 -1.53
CA ALA A 73 2.31 12.11 -0.80
C ALA A 73 1.16 13.11 -1.06
N ASN A 74 1.45 14.41 -1.07
CA ASN A 74 0.44 15.44 -1.33
C ASN A 74 -0.12 15.36 -2.74
N LYS A 75 0.74 15.17 -3.74
CA LYS A 75 0.30 15.05 -5.15
C LYS A 75 -0.46 13.75 -5.40
N THR A 76 -0.03 12.65 -4.79
CA THR A 76 -0.78 11.39 -4.83
C THR A 76 -2.16 11.55 -4.17
N MET A 77 -2.27 12.29 -3.06
CA MET A 77 -3.57 12.54 -2.39
C MET A 77 -4.52 13.31 -3.31
N GLU A 78 -4.00 14.30 -4.03
CA GLU A 78 -4.74 15.15 -4.96
C GLU A 78 -5.23 14.39 -6.20
N HIS A 79 -4.45 13.44 -6.70
CA HIS A 79 -4.66 12.92 -8.06
C HIS A 79 -4.90 11.42 -8.17
N HIS A 80 -4.47 10.58 -7.21
CA HIS A 80 -4.70 9.13 -7.23
C HIS A 80 -6.00 8.69 -6.60
N PHE A 81 -6.71 9.57 -5.88
CA PHE A 81 -7.97 9.25 -5.21
C PHE A 81 -9.19 9.77 -5.98
N ARG A 82 -10.19 8.90 -6.09
CA ARG A 82 -11.53 9.26 -6.56
C ARG A 82 -12.33 9.86 -5.39
N PRO A 83 -13.49 10.50 -5.65
CA PRO A 83 -14.30 11.13 -4.60
C PRO A 83 -14.77 10.17 -3.48
N ASP A 84 -14.87 8.87 -3.78
CA ASP A 84 -15.24 7.82 -2.82
C ASP A 84 -14.03 7.21 -2.08
N PHE A 85 -12.84 7.78 -2.28
CA PHE A 85 -11.55 7.31 -1.74
C PHE A 85 -11.03 5.99 -2.30
N SER A 86 -11.65 5.44 -3.34
CA SER A 86 -11.01 4.42 -4.15
C SER A 86 -9.84 5.02 -4.94
N THR A 87 -8.79 4.23 -5.20
CA THR A 87 -7.62 4.70 -5.94
C THR A 87 -7.60 4.25 -7.39
N TRP A 88 -7.10 5.11 -8.29
CA TRP A 88 -6.49 4.63 -9.52
C TRP A 88 -5.16 3.94 -9.18
N HIS A 89 -4.79 2.91 -9.94
CA HIS A 89 -3.48 2.29 -9.78
C HIS A 89 -2.40 3.23 -10.37
N VAL A 90 -2.54 3.65 -11.64
CA VAL A 90 -1.54 4.47 -12.35
C VAL A 90 -2.11 5.86 -12.65
N VAL A 91 -1.34 6.90 -12.32
CA VAL A 91 -1.55 8.27 -12.82
C VAL A 91 -0.28 8.70 -13.54
N SER A 92 -0.40 9.09 -14.81
CA SER A 92 0.71 9.63 -15.60
C SER A 92 0.59 11.14 -15.74
N TYR A 93 1.72 11.82 -15.58
CA TYR A 93 1.82 13.27 -15.54
C TYR A 93 2.54 13.81 -16.77
N ASP A 94 2.06 14.93 -17.28
CA ASP A 94 2.75 15.67 -18.34
C ASP A 94 4.03 16.30 -17.75
N THR A 95 5.17 16.01 -18.38
CA THR A 95 6.48 16.38 -17.82
C THR A 95 6.80 17.87 -17.89
N VAL A 96 6.01 18.64 -18.64
CA VAL A 96 6.18 20.08 -18.81
C VAL A 96 5.31 20.84 -17.81
N THR A 97 4.03 20.46 -17.70
CA THR A 97 3.05 21.15 -16.86
C THR A 97 2.93 20.60 -15.45
N GLY A 98 3.37 19.35 -15.21
CA GLY A 98 3.21 18.67 -13.93
C GLY A 98 1.78 18.17 -13.64
N ASN A 99 0.86 18.30 -14.59
CA ASN A 99 -0.54 17.90 -14.41
C ASN A 99 -0.80 16.46 -14.89
N PRO A 100 -1.75 15.73 -14.27
CA PRO A 100 -2.18 14.43 -14.78
C PRO A 100 -2.72 14.53 -16.21
N HIS A 101 -2.24 13.66 -17.11
CA HIS A 101 -2.80 13.52 -18.47
C HIS A 101 -3.54 12.19 -18.65
N ILE A 102 -3.23 11.16 -17.86
CA ILE A 102 -3.90 9.85 -17.91
C ILE A 102 -4.04 9.27 -16.49
N LYS A 103 -5.20 8.67 -16.20
CA LYS A 103 -5.47 7.88 -14.99
C LYS A 103 -6.05 6.53 -15.40
N GLN A 104 -5.39 5.44 -15.00
CA GLN A 104 -5.72 4.09 -15.49
C GLN A 104 -5.29 3.00 -14.51
N THR A 105 -5.38 1.74 -14.93
CA THR A 105 -4.85 0.60 -14.20
C THR A 105 -3.80 -0.16 -14.98
N GLN A 106 -2.94 -0.89 -14.25
CA GLN A 106 -2.02 -1.87 -14.83
C GLN A 106 -2.25 -3.30 -14.29
N GLN A 107 -2.85 -3.43 -13.10
CA GLN A 107 -3.05 -4.72 -12.42
C GLN A 107 -4.48 -4.93 -11.89
N GLY A 108 -5.32 -3.89 -11.92
CA GLY A 108 -6.74 -3.99 -11.56
C GLY A 108 -7.60 -4.45 -12.72
N TYR A 109 -8.86 -4.74 -12.43
CA TYR A 109 -9.84 -5.19 -13.41
C TYR A 109 -10.12 -4.17 -14.52
N ALA A 110 -10.25 -2.88 -14.16
CA ALA A 110 -10.51 -1.80 -15.11
C ALA A 110 -9.90 -0.49 -14.60
N ASP A 111 -9.75 0.52 -15.46
CA ASP A 111 -9.19 1.82 -15.06
C ASP A 111 -9.94 2.50 -13.91
N LYS A 112 -11.24 2.23 -13.81
CA LYS A 112 -12.12 2.75 -12.76
C LYS A 112 -12.39 1.75 -11.63
N SER A 113 -11.80 0.56 -11.68
CA SER A 113 -11.93 -0.42 -10.60
C SER A 113 -11.04 -0.06 -9.41
N ALA A 114 -11.36 -0.65 -8.26
CA ALA A 114 -10.62 -0.54 -7.03
C ALA A 114 -9.83 -1.84 -6.80
N TRP A 115 -8.66 -1.92 -7.42
CA TRP A 115 -7.71 -3.01 -7.20
C TRP A 115 -7.34 -3.09 -5.72
N ALA A 116 -7.55 -4.26 -5.09
CA ALA A 116 -7.56 -4.38 -3.64
C ALA A 116 -6.22 -4.03 -3.00
N ARG A 117 -5.12 -4.54 -3.55
CA ARG A 117 -3.78 -4.21 -3.06
C ARG A 117 -3.39 -2.76 -3.30
N GLY A 118 -3.88 -2.13 -4.36
CA GLY A 118 -3.73 -0.69 -4.57
C GLY A 118 -4.42 0.15 -3.49
N GLN A 119 -5.59 -0.30 -3.00
CA GLN A 119 -6.25 0.33 -1.85
C GLN A 119 -5.43 0.12 -0.57
N ALA A 120 -4.90 -1.09 -0.40
CA ALA A 120 -4.05 -1.44 0.73
C ALA A 120 -2.78 -0.57 0.80
N TRP A 121 -2.12 -0.31 -0.33
CA TRP A 121 -0.98 0.61 -0.42
C TRP A 121 -1.34 2.06 -0.11
N GLY A 122 -2.52 2.52 -0.57
CA GLY A 122 -3.03 3.83 -0.18
C GLY A 122 -3.21 3.92 1.34
N LEU A 123 -3.93 2.96 1.94
CA LEU A 123 -4.18 2.92 3.37
C LEU A 123 -2.88 2.89 4.18
N TYR A 124 -1.99 1.95 3.88
CA TYR A 124 -0.72 1.81 4.57
C TYR A 124 0.14 3.06 4.38
N GLY A 125 0.29 3.53 3.15
CA GLY A 125 1.11 4.67 2.78
C GLY A 125 0.73 5.95 3.55
N TYR A 126 -0.55 6.28 3.66
CA TYR A 126 -0.99 7.45 4.43
C TYR A 126 -0.92 7.25 5.94
N THR A 127 -1.14 6.03 6.43
CA THR A 127 -0.93 5.70 7.84
C THR A 127 0.54 5.89 8.23
N MET A 128 1.46 5.38 7.38
CA MET A 128 2.90 5.54 7.53
C MET A 128 3.30 7.02 7.43
N MET A 129 2.82 7.76 6.42
CA MET A 129 3.16 9.17 6.30
C MET A 129 2.68 9.99 7.50
N TYR A 130 1.54 9.65 8.11
CA TYR A 130 1.15 10.28 9.37
C TYR A 130 2.12 9.96 10.50
N ARG A 131 2.54 8.70 10.68
CA ARG A 131 3.56 8.32 11.66
C ARG A 131 4.85 9.12 11.51
N GLU A 132 5.32 9.25 10.26
CA GLU A 132 6.61 9.88 9.98
C GLU A 132 6.58 11.41 10.09
N THR A 133 5.41 12.03 9.94
CA THR A 133 5.32 13.49 9.78
C THR A 133 4.46 14.21 10.80
N GLY A 134 3.53 13.52 11.45
CA GLY A 134 2.48 14.10 12.31
C GLY A 134 1.41 14.91 11.57
N ASP A 135 1.40 14.94 10.23
CA ASP A 135 0.46 15.75 9.46
C ASP A 135 -0.94 15.14 9.43
N LYS A 136 -1.90 15.82 10.07
CA LYS A 136 -3.30 15.37 10.18
C LYS A 136 -4.00 15.19 8.84
N ALA A 137 -3.54 15.82 7.76
CA ALA A 137 -4.08 15.56 6.43
C ALA A 137 -3.88 14.09 6.02
N TYR A 138 -2.71 13.51 6.33
CA TYR A 138 -2.44 12.10 6.05
C TYR A 138 -3.27 11.17 6.94
N LEU A 139 -3.46 11.51 8.22
CA LEU A 139 -4.36 10.75 9.10
C LEU A 139 -5.79 10.72 8.55
N ASN A 140 -6.31 11.88 8.15
CA ASN A 140 -7.66 11.98 7.59
C ASN A 140 -7.79 11.18 6.28
N GLN A 141 -6.77 11.24 5.42
CA GLN A 141 -6.75 10.42 4.20
C GLN A 141 -6.76 8.93 4.54
N ALA A 142 -5.90 8.46 5.44
CA ALA A 142 -5.86 7.06 5.88
C ALA A 142 -7.22 6.61 6.44
N ARG A 143 -7.89 7.44 7.25
CA ARG A 143 -9.24 7.14 7.77
C ARG A 143 -10.26 6.96 6.66
N ASN A 144 -10.26 7.83 5.65
CA ASN A 144 -11.21 7.75 4.55
C ASN A 144 -10.99 6.51 3.68
N VAL A 145 -9.73 6.15 3.42
CA VAL A 145 -9.39 4.91 2.69
C VAL A 145 -9.74 3.67 3.51
N ALA A 146 -9.46 3.68 4.82
CA ALA A 146 -9.88 2.61 5.73
C ALA A 146 -11.39 2.43 5.70
N TYR A 147 -12.16 3.53 5.78
CA TYR A 147 -13.61 3.49 5.70
C TYR A 147 -14.09 2.88 4.38
N PHE A 148 -13.57 3.36 3.24
CA PHE A 148 -13.88 2.79 1.92
C PHE A 148 -13.69 1.27 1.88
N ILE A 149 -12.53 0.78 2.34
CA ILE A 149 -12.21 -0.66 2.37
C ILE A 149 -13.17 -1.42 3.29
N MET A 150 -13.32 -0.95 4.54
CA MET A 150 -14.05 -1.65 5.59
C MET A 150 -15.57 -1.69 5.35
N SER A 151 -16.10 -0.68 4.65
CA SER A 151 -17.52 -0.58 4.31
C SER A 151 -17.83 -0.98 2.87
N HIS A 152 -16.86 -1.51 2.11
CA HIS A 152 -17.10 -1.83 0.70
C HIS A 152 -18.17 -2.94 0.58
N PRO A 153 -19.21 -2.77 -0.25
CA PRO A 153 -20.31 -3.74 -0.34
C PRO A 153 -19.87 -5.14 -0.81
N ASN A 154 -18.80 -5.19 -1.60
CA ASN A 154 -18.21 -6.44 -2.09
C ASN A 154 -17.12 -7.01 -1.17
N LEU A 155 -16.89 -6.43 0.01
CA LEU A 155 -15.95 -7.01 0.97
C LEU A 155 -16.56 -8.31 1.56
N PRO A 156 -15.86 -9.45 1.46
CA PRO A 156 -16.39 -10.71 1.97
C PRO A 156 -16.54 -10.78 3.50
N GLU A 157 -17.35 -11.71 3.98
CA GLU A 157 -17.64 -11.88 5.41
C GLU A 157 -16.38 -12.17 6.24
N ASP A 158 -15.47 -12.99 5.72
CA ASP A 158 -14.18 -13.33 6.32
C ASP A 158 -13.14 -12.18 6.25
N LYS A 159 -13.53 -11.03 5.69
CA LYS A 159 -12.72 -9.81 5.57
C LYS A 159 -11.48 -9.95 4.71
N VAL A 160 -11.29 -11.03 3.95
CA VAL A 160 -10.21 -11.15 2.97
C VAL A 160 -10.73 -10.63 1.62
N PRO A 161 -10.20 -9.53 1.05
CA PRO A 161 -10.80 -8.96 -0.15
C PRO A 161 -10.58 -9.87 -1.37
N TYR A 162 -11.49 -9.73 -2.35
CA TYR A 162 -11.20 -10.16 -3.72
C TYR A 162 -9.99 -9.40 -4.27
N TRP A 163 -9.35 -9.92 -5.32
CA TRP A 163 -8.20 -9.27 -5.95
C TRP A 163 -8.53 -7.85 -6.47
N ASP A 164 -9.78 -7.61 -6.84
CA ASP A 164 -10.33 -6.30 -7.17
C ASP A 164 -11.74 -6.19 -6.59
N PHE A 165 -12.05 -5.07 -5.93
CA PHE A 165 -13.36 -4.83 -5.33
C PHE A 165 -14.50 -4.71 -6.35
N ASN A 166 -14.18 -4.53 -7.64
CA ASN A 166 -15.13 -4.47 -8.74
C ASN A 166 -14.95 -5.63 -9.73
N ALA A 167 -14.31 -6.73 -9.33
CA ALA A 167 -14.18 -7.91 -10.20
C ALA A 167 -15.58 -8.40 -10.66
N PRO A 168 -15.75 -8.73 -11.96
CA PRO A 168 -17.07 -8.98 -12.55
C PRO A 168 -17.66 -10.34 -12.16
N ASP A 169 -16.82 -11.23 -11.65
CA ASP A 169 -17.10 -12.61 -11.29
C ASP A 169 -17.34 -12.80 -9.79
N ILE A 170 -17.48 -11.72 -9.01
CA ILE A 170 -17.90 -11.79 -7.60
C ILE A 170 -19.29 -12.46 -7.52
N PRO A 171 -19.49 -13.50 -6.68
CA PRO A 171 -18.64 -13.88 -5.54
C PRO A 171 -17.57 -14.95 -5.81
N ASP A 172 -17.42 -15.45 -7.03
CA ASP A 172 -16.47 -16.50 -7.43
C ASP A 172 -15.06 -15.98 -7.75
N ALA A 173 -14.87 -14.66 -7.74
CA ALA A 173 -13.58 -14.02 -7.97
C ALA A 173 -12.50 -14.51 -7.00
N LEU A 174 -11.25 -14.51 -7.45
CA LEU A 174 -10.10 -14.86 -6.62
C LEU A 174 -9.91 -13.87 -5.47
N ARG A 175 -9.42 -14.37 -4.33
CA ARG A 175 -9.00 -13.55 -3.19
C ARG A 175 -7.59 -13.02 -3.38
N ASP A 176 -7.27 -11.91 -2.74
CA ASP A 176 -5.90 -11.44 -2.61
C ASP A 176 -5.50 -11.31 -1.14
N VAL A 177 -4.90 -12.39 -0.63
CA VAL A 177 -4.39 -12.46 0.75
C VAL A 177 -3.31 -11.42 1.03
N SER A 178 -2.52 -11.05 0.03
CA SER A 178 -1.50 -10.01 0.20
C SER A 178 -2.12 -8.64 0.53
N ALA A 179 -3.23 -8.28 -0.11
CA ALA A 179 -3.99 -7.07 0.24
C ALA A 179 -4.51 -7.13 1.68
N ALA A 180 -5.09 -8.26 2.11
CA ALA A 180 -5.54 -8.44 3.50
C ALA A 180 -4.40 -8.26 4.51
N ALA A 181 -3.23 -8.84 4.26
CA ALA A 181 -2.08 -8.73 5.16
C ALA A 181 -1.63 -7.26 5.35
N VAL A 182 -1.57 -6.50 4.25
CA VAL A 182 -1.21 -5.08 4.25
C VAL A 182 -2.28 -4.24 4.97
N ILE A 183 -3.56 -4.47 4.66
CA ILE A 183 -4.69 -3.78 5.29
C ILE A 183 -4.65 -4.02 6.80
N SER A 184 -4.51 -5.27 7.23
CA SER A 184 -4.42 -5.63 8.66
C SER A 184 -3.31 -4.86 9.36
N SER A 185 -2.09 -4.88 8.80
CA SER A 185 -0.95 -4.17 9.41
C SER A 185 -1.21 -2.66 9.53
N ALA A 186 -1.74 -2.05 8.48
CA ALA A 186 -2.04 -0.61 8.44
C ALA A 186 -3.16 -0.23 9.42
N LEU A 187 -4.25 -1.00 9.49
CA LEU A 187 -5.38 -0.72 10.38
C LEU A 187 -4.99 -0.81 11.87
N ILE A 188 -4.12 -1.75 12.23
CA ILE A 188 -3.61 -1.86 13.61
C ILE A 188 -2.86 -0.58 13.99
N GLU A 189 -1.97 -0.10 13.13
CA GLU A 189 -1.23 1.12 13.39
C GLU A 189 -2.12 2.36 13.37
N LEU A 190 -3.03 2.47 12.40
CA LEU A 190 -4.02 3.53 12.34
C LEU A 190 -4.86 3.59 13.63
N SER A 191 -5.23 2.44 14.19
CA SER A 191 -5.97 2.37 15.46
C SER A 191 -5.23 2.99 16.64
N GLY A 192 -3.89 2.99 16.62
CA GLY A 192 -3.05 3.62 17.64
C GLY A 192 -3.00 5.15 17.53
N PHE A 193 -3.31 5.69 16.35
CA PHE A 193 -3.35 7.12 16.07
C PHE A 193 -4.75 7.72 16.22
N ASP A 194 -5.78 6.93 15.92
CA ASP A 194 -7.17 7.35 15.96
C ASP A 194 -7.83 7.00 17.30
N THR A 195 -7.91 7.98 18.20
CA THR A 195 -8.49 7.77 19.54
C THR A 195 -10.02 7.78 19.55
N THR A 196 -10.69 7.87 18.39
CA THR A 196 -12.16 7.83 18.28
C THR A 196 -12.67 6.39 18.19
N ASP A 197 -14.00 6.20 18.17
CA ASP A 197 -14.58 4.86 17.97
C ASP A 197 -14.20 4.25 16.61
N PHE A 198 -13.84 5.06 15.62
CA PHE A 198 -13.35 4.54 14.34
C PHE A 198 -12.04 3.77 14.50
N GLY A 199 -11.10 4.24 15.32
CA GLY A 199 -9.87 3.49 15.60
C GLY A 199 -10.13 2.12 16.22
N LYS A 200 -11.10 2.03 17.14
CA LYS A 200 -11.53 0.74 17.72
C LYS A 200 -12.11 -0.19 16.64
N GLN A 201 -12.92 0.35 15.73
CA GLN A 201 -13.46 -0.42 14.60
C GLN A 201 -12.34 -0.93 13.68
N CYS A 202 -11.32 -0.11 13.39
CA CYS A 202 -10.15 -0.52 12.62
C CYS A 202 -9.41 -1.68 13.30
N LEU A 203 -9.18 -1.60 14.61
CA LEU A 203 -8.51 -2.68 15.34
C LEU A 203 -9.32 -3.98 15.33
N THR A 204 -10.63 -3.91 15.62
CA THR A 204 -11.52 -5.07 15.56
C THR A 204 -11.55 -5.70 14.18
N PHE A 205 -11.60 -4.88 13.13
CA PHE A 205 -11.55 -5.37 11.75
C PHE A 205 -10.23 -6.09 11.46
N ALA A 206 -9.09 -5.50 11.85
CA ALA A 206 -7.78 -6.10 11.64
C ALA A 206 -7.61 -7.43 12.40
N GLU A 207 -8.13 -7.53 13.62
CA GLU A 207 -8.14 -8.79 14.38
C GLU A 207 -8.97 -9.88 13.69
N GLN A 208 -10.14 -9.53 13.15
CA GLN A 208 -10.98 -10.47 12.38
C GLN A 208 -10.25 -10.94 11.11
N GLN A 209 -9.67 -9.99 10.36
CA GLN A 209 -8.94 -10.29 9.13
C GLN A 209 -7.72 -11.18 9.42
N ILE A 210 -6.95 -10.91 10.47
CA ILE A 210 -5.83 -11.76 10.89
C ILE A 210 -6.31 -13.15 11.30
N ARG A 211 -7.41 -13.28 12.05
CA ARG A 211 -7.99 -14.60 12.39
C ARG A 211 -8.33 -15.39 11.14
N SER A 212 -8.89 -14.75 10.12
CA SER A 212 -9.13 -15.38 8.82
C SER A 212 -7.81 -15.81 8.19
N LEU A 213 -6.82 -14.92 8.08
CA LEU A 213 -5.50 -15.23 7.51
C LEU A 213 -4.78 -16.37 8.25
N SER A 214 -4.97 -16.50 9.56
CA SER A 214 -4.42 -17.58 10.39
C SER A 214 -5.22 -18.89 10.33
N SER A 215 -6.34 -18.94 9.61
CA SER A 215 -7.15 -20.16 9.47
C SER A 215 -6.54 -21.12 8.43
N PRO A 216 -6.88 -22.42 8.45
CA PRO A 216 -6.43 -23.37 7.43
C PRO A 216 -6.80 -23.01 6.00
N ALA A 217 -7.79 -22.12 5.80
CA ALA A 217 -8.14 -21.62 4.48
C ALA A 217 -6.97 -20.86 3.83
N TYR A 218 -6.21 -20.07 4.60
CA TYR A 218 -5.17 -19.18 4.08
C TYR A 218 -3.77 -19.49 4.62
N LEU A 219 -3.65 -19.97 5.85
CA LEU A 219 -2.38 -20.38 6.46
C LEU A 219 -1.95 -21.75 5.93
N ALA A 220 -0.71 -21.85 5.47
CA ALA A 220 -0.11 -23.11 5.06
C ALA A 220 0.24 -23.99 6.27
N GLU A 221 0.16 -25.31 6.09
CA GLU A 221 0.70 -26.25 7.06
C GLU A 221 2.23 -26.18 7.07
N SER A 222 2.84 -26.34 8.24
CA SER A 222 4.30 -26.26 8.40
C SER A 222 5.02 -27.25 7.47
N GLY A 223 6.00 -26.75 6.71
CA GLY A 223 6.77 -27.54 5.75
C GLY A 223 6.11 -27.72 4.38
N THR A 224 4.94 -27.12 4.14
CA THR A 224 4.25 -27.13 2.84
C THR A 224 4.42 -25.78 2.12
N ASN A 225 3.71 -25.58 0.99
CA ASN A 225 3.59 -24.30 0.28
C ASN A 225 4.94 -23.65 -0.07
N GLY A 226 5.98 -24.43 -0.39
CA GLY A 226 7.32 -23.88 -0.67
C GLY A 226 7.95 -23.12 0.51
N TYR A 227 7.52 -23.42 1.74
CA TYR A 227 7.85 -22.72 2.99
C TYR A 227 7.30 -21.30 3.11
N PHE A 228 6.36 -20.90 2.24
CA PHE A 228 5.57 -19.69 2.43
C PHE A 228 4.49 -19.90 3.48
N THR A 229 4.21 -18.84 4.24
CA THR A 229 3.24 -18.85 5.35
C THR A 229 1.82 -18.78 4.83
N LEU A 230 1.54 -17.89 3.89
CA LEU A 230 0.20 -17.65 3.37
C LEU A 230 0.01 -18.17 1.93
N LYS A 231 -1.21 -18.58 1.62
CA LYS A 231 -1.69 -19.03 0.30
C LYS A 231 -2.52 -17.91 -0.37
N HIS A 232 -2.98 -18.15 -1.60
CA HIS A 232 -4.10 -17.42 -2.23
C HIS A 232 -3.91 -15.89 -2.38
N SER A 233 -2.73 -15.46 -2.82
CA SER A 233 -2.50 -14.07 -3.26
C SER A 233 -2.57 -13.96 -4.79
N VAL A 234 -2.84 -12.76 -5.30
CA VAL A 234 -2.91 -12.49 -6.75
C VAL A 234 -2.01 -11.30 -7.10
N GLY A 235 -0.89 -11.57 -7.79
CA GLY A 235 0.05 -10.55 -8.25
C GLY A 235 -0.54 -9.68 -9.36
N SER A 236 -0.77 -10.25 -10.55
CA SER A 236 -1.39 -9.54 -11.68
C SER A 236 -2.30 -10.47 -12.47
N LEU A 237 -3.61 -10.39 -12.20
CA LEU A 237 -4.59 -11.19 -12.94
C LEU A 237 -4.66 -10.79 -14.43
N PRO A 238 -4.73 -9.49 -14.81
CA PRO A 238 -4.74 -9.11 -16.23
C PRO A 238 -3.46 -9.51 -16.97
N GLY A 239 -2.33 -9.57 -16.26
CA GLY A 239 -1.04 -10.02 -16.79
C GLY A 239 -0.82 -11.53 -16.75
N ASN A 240 -1.79 -12.31 -16.26
CA ASN A 240 -1.68 -13.76 -16.03
C ASN A 240 -0.39 -14.16 -15.29
N SER A 241 -0.05 -13.40 -14.24
CA SER A 241 1.18 -13.55 -13.48
C SER A 241 0.87 -13.63 -12.00
N GLU A 242 1.44 -14.64 -11.33
CA GLU A 242 1.27 -14.86 -9.88
C GLU A 242 -0.21 -14.94 -9.47
N VAL A 243 -0.98 -15.79 -10.14
CA VAL A 243 -2.42 -15.95 -9.92
C VAL A 243 -2.69 -17.11 -8.97
N ASP A 244 -3.30 -16.82 -7.81
CA ASP A 244 -3.61 -17.80 -6.76
C ASP A 244 -2.36 -18.55 -6.24
N VAL A 245 -1.35 -17.78 -5.81
CA VAL A 245 -0.05 -18.29 -5.35
C VAL A 245 0.38 -17.63 -4.03
N PRO A 246 1.33 -18.22 -3.29
CA PRO A 246 2.00 -17.51 -2.20
C PRO A 246 2.84 -16.33 -2.73
N LEU A 247 2.93 -15.25 -1.93
CA LEU A 247 3.74 -14.06 -2.25
C LEU A 247 4.53 -13.61 -1.02
N THR A 248 5.82 -13.29 -1.22
CA THR A 248 6.76 -12.93 -0.12
C THR A 248 6.29 -11.72 0.68
N TYR A 249 5.71 -10.73 0.00
CA TYR A 249 5.18 -9.54 0.65
C TYR A 249 3.92 -9.82 1.47
N ALA A 250 3.10 -10.81 1.11
CA ALA A 250 1.97 -11.24 1.94
C ALA A 250 2.48 -11.73 3.30
N ASP A 251 3.49 -12.60 3.30
CA ASP A 251 4.12 -13.13 4.52
C ASP A 251 4.75 -12.02 5.36
N TYR A 252 5.45 -11.08 4.72
CA TYR A 252 6.07 -9.94 5.41
C TYR A 252 5.04 -9.13 6.19
N TYR A 253 3.99 -8.64 5.52
CA TYR A 253 2.98 -7.79 6.16
C TYR A 253 2.12 -8.56 7.15
N TYR A 254 1.93 -9.86 6.95
CA TYR A 254 1.24 -10.72 7.93
C TYR A 254 2.03 -10.84 9.23
N VAL A 255 3.33 -11.14 9.14
CA VAL A 255 4.21 -11.19 10.32
C VAL A 255 4.30 -9.81 10.98
N GLU A 256 4.38 -8.74 10.20
CA GLU A 256 4.36 -7.39 10.73
C GLU A 256 3.07 -7.11 11.53
N ALA A 257 1.91 -7.44 10.96
CA ALA A 257 0.62 -7.25 11.61
C ALA A 257 0.54 -8.05 12.94
N LEU A 258 0.99 -9.30 12.96
CA LEU A 258 1.09 -10.11 14.19
C LEU A 258 2.01 -9.47 15.23
N LEU A 259 3.15 -8.91 14.81
CA LEU A 259 4.07 -8.21 15.70
C LEU A 259 3.46 -6.92 16.24
N ARG A 260 2.70 -6.17 15.44
CA ARG A 260 1.97 -4.97 15.88
C ARG A 260 0.90 -5.33 16.92
N LEU A 261 0.07 -6.35 16.69
CA LEU A 261 -0.91 -6.83 17.67
C LEU A 261 -0.24 -7.27 18.98
N LYS A 262 0.86 -8.02 18.89
CA LYS A 262 1.61 -8.48 20.06
C LYS A 262 2.14 -7.32 20.91
N LYS A 263 2.44 -6.16 20.30
CA LYS A 263 2.89 -4.96 21.03
C LYS A 263 1.74 -4.25 21.74
N LEU A 264 0.51 -4.30 21.21
CA LEU A 264 -0.67 -3.69 21.85
C LEU A 264 -1.18 -4.49 23.06
N ASN A 265 -1.03 -5.82 23.03
CA ASN A 265 -1.49 -6.73 24.07
C ASN A 265 -0.46 -6.99 25.19
N ARG A 266 0.58 -6.16 25.31
CA ARG A 266 1.62 -6.24 26.33
C ARG A 266 1.52 -5.04 27.27
#